data_AF-A0AA38F919-F1
#
_entry.id   AF-A0AA38F919-F1
#
_cell.length_a   1.000
_cell.length_b   1.000
_cell.length_c   1.000
_cell.angle_alpha   90.00
_cell.angle_beta   90.00
_cell.angle_gamma   90.00
#
_symmetry.space_group_name_H-M   'P 1'
#
loop_
_entity.id
_entity.type
_entity.pdbx_description
1 polymer ?
#
loop_
_entity_poly.entity_id
_entity_poly.type
_entity_poly.pdbx_seq_one_letter_code
_entity_poly.pdbx_strand_id
1 'polypeptide(L)' 'MWKFILGFSAIATPLHTVATKSKGFDWGKEQDKSFELLKYKISHAPVLSLPNLQQPFEVETNASDYAMGAVLLQG' A
#
# COMPACT_ATOMS: atom_id res chain seq x y z
N MET A 1 -4.45 -4.68 -2.72
CA MET A 1 -3.47 -3.57 -2.92
C MET A 1 -2.05 -4.03 -3.26
N TRP A 2 -1.39 -4.89 -2.46
CA TRP A 2 -0.01 -5.36 -2.74
C TRP A 2 0.16 -6.07 -4.10
N LYS A 3 -0.91 -6.70 -4.61
CA LYS A 3 -0.96 -7.35 -5.93
C LYS A 3 -0.72 -6.38 -7.11
N PHE A 4 -0.96 -5.08 -6.90
CA PHE A 4 -0.87 -4.06 -7.96
C PHE A 4 0.49 -3.33 -7.97
N ILE A 5 1.37 -3.63 -7.00
CA ILE A 5 2.70 -3.01 -6.89
C ILE A 5 3.74 -4.01 -7.37
N LEU A 6 4.31 -3.75 -8.56
CA LEU A 6 5.39 -4.58 -9.09
C LEU A 6 6.61 -4.54 -8.15
N GLY A 7 7.06 -5.72 -7.73
CA GLY A 7 8.20 -5.88 -6.83
C GLY A 7 7.90 -5.55 -5.37
N PHE A 8 6.63 -5.56 -4.95
CA PHE A 8 6.22 -5.18 -3.59
C PHE A 8 7.06 -5.83 -2.48
N SER A 9 7.28 -7.15 -2.53
CA SER A 9 8.03 -7.89 -1.50
C SER A 9 9.45 -7.33 -1.31
N ALA A 10 10.17 -7.06 -2.40
CA ALA A 10 11.51 -6.50 -2.34
C ALA A 10 11.51 -5.09 -1.75
N ILE A 11 10.55 -4.25 -2.15
CA ILE A 11 10.44 -2.87 -1.65
C ILE A 11 10.04 -2.85 -0.17
N ALA A 12 9.17 -3.75 0.26
CA ALA A 12 8.67 -3.82 1.64
C ALA A 12 9.63 -4.53 2.61
N THR A 13 10.69 -5.19 2.10
CA THR A 13 11.62 -5.97 2.92
C THR A 13 12.22 -5.14 4.08
N PRO A 14 12.73 -3.91 3.87
CA PRO A 14 13.26 -3.10 4.97
C PRO A 14 12.21 -2.77 6.04
N LEU A 15 10.94 -2.60 5.65
CA LEU A 15 9.85 -2.31 6.58
C LEU A 15 9.47 -3.55 7.41
N HIS A 16 9.53 -4.75 6.82
CA HIS A 16 9.25 -5.99 7.53
C HIS A 16 10.26 -6.24 8.67
N THR A 17 11.51 -5.81 8.50
CA THR A 17 12.53 -5.93 9.55
C THR A 17 12.24 -5.10 10.80
N VAL A 18 11.48 -4.00 10.65
CA VAL A 18 11.07 -3.12 11.75
C VAL A 18 9.76 -3.57 12.38
N ALA A 19 8.87 -4.17 11.60
CA ALA A 19 7.60 -4.70 12.07
C ALA A 19 7.74 -6.01 12.89
N THR A 20 8.90 -6.67 12.83
CA THR A 20 9.15 -7.93 13.54
C THR A 20 9.55 -7.67 14.99
N LYS A 21 8.73 -8.15 15.93
CA LYS A 21 8.88 -7.96 17.39
C LYS A 21 10.23 -8.41 17.98
N SER A 22 11.00 -9.21 17.25
CA SER A 22 12.29 -9.75 17.70
C SER A 22 13.45 -8.77 17.54
N LYS A 23 13.31 -7.77 16.68
CA LYS A 23 14.29 -6.69 16.53
C LYS A 23 13.62 -5.41 17.03
N GLY A 24 14.36 -4.59 17.78
CA GLY A 24 13.86 -3.29 18.21
C GLY A 24 13.42 -2.44 17.00
N PHE A 25 12.61 -1.42 17.25
CA PHE A 25 12.19 -0.50 16.20
C PHE A 25 13.38 0.35 15.74
N ASP A 26 14.00 -0.02 14.62
CA ASP A 26 15.10 0.73 14.01
C ASP A 26 14.65 1.27 12.65
N TRP A 27 14.40 2.57 12.60
CA TRP A 27 13.94 3.27 11.39
C TRP A 27 15.04 4.17 10.86
N GLY A 28 15.70 3.72 9.81
CA GLY A 28 16.78 4.43 9.14
C GLY A 28 16.44 4.81 7.70
N LYS A 29 17.48 5.19 6.96
CA LYS A 29 17.35 5.67 5.58
C LYS A 29 16.76 4.64 4.62
N GLU A 30 16.97 3.35 4.87
CA GLU A 30 16.44 2.28 4.00
C GLU A 30 14.93 2.11 4.18
N GLN A 31 14.45 2.19 5.42
CA GLN A 31 13.03 2.16 5.76
C GLN A 31 12.31 3.37 5.18
N ASP A 32 12.87 4.58 5.35
CA ASP A 32 12.32 5.81 4.74
C ASP A 32 12.20 5.70 3.23
N LYS A 33 13.26 5.27 2.55
CA LYS A 33 13.25 5.09 1.08
C LYS A 33 12.20 4.08 0.65
N SER A 34 12.10 2.95 1.35
CA SER A 34 11.09 1.93 1.08
C SER A 34 9.67 2.46 1.29
N PHE A 35 9.43 3.20 2.37
CA PHE A 35 8.13 3.77 2.69
C PHE A 35 7.68 4.80 1.65
N GLU A 36 8.56 5.74 1.29
CA GLU A 36 8.26 6.74 0.26
C GLU A 36 8.09 6.10 -1.13
N LEU A 37 8.88 5.09 -1.47
CA LEU A 37 8.71 4.36 -2.72
C LEU A 37 7.36 3.63 -2.78
N LEU A 38 6.89 3.05 -1.68
CA LEU A 38 5.57 2.43 -1.62
C LEU A 38 4.45 3.47 -1.78
N LYS A 39 4.54 4.61 -1.09
CA LYS A 39 3.58 5.71 -1.26
C LYS A 39 3.51 6.15 -2.71
N TYR A 40 4.67 6.36 -3.34
CA TYR A 40 4.75 6.71 -4.75
C TYR A 40 4.10 5.65 -5.63
N LYS A 41 4.44 4.37 -5.48
CA LYS A 41 3.87 3.31 -6.34
C LYS A 41 2.36 3.13 -6.15
N ILE A 42 1.82 3.36 -4.96
CA ILE A 42 0.36 3.29 -4.70
C ILE A 42 -0.38 4.44 -5.39
N SER A 43 0.24 5.62 -5.50
CA SER A 43 -0.37 6.80 -6.13
C SER A 43 -0.13 6.91 -7.63
N HIS A 44 0.44 5.88 -8.26
CA HIS A 44 0.79 5.89 -9.68
C HIS A 44 0.30 4.62 -10.40
N ALA A 45 0.29 4.66 -11.73
CA ALA A 45 -0.03 3.50 -12.54
C ALA A 45 0.95 2.33 -12.24
N PRO A 46 0.46 1.07 -12.22
CA PRO A 46 -0.86 0.59 -12.63
C PRO A 46 -1.91 0.58 -11.50
N VAL A 47 -1.60 1.08 -10.30
CA VAL A 47 -2.51 1.01 -9.13
C VAL A 47 -3.68 1.99 -9.29
N LEU A 48 -3.41 3.19 -9.84
CA LEU A 48 -4.43 4.17 -10.20
C LEU A 48 -4.58 4.23 -11.73
N SER A 49 -5.26 3.24 -12.30
CA SER A 49 -5.69 3.27 -13.70
C SER A 49 -6.90 4.19 -13.90
N LEU A 50 -7.15 4.60 -15.14
CA LEU A 50 -8.37 5.31 -15.47
C LEU A 50 -9.59 4.39 -15.26
N PRO A 51 -10.66 4.86 -14.62
CA PRO A 51 -11.83 4.05 -14.36
C PRO A 51 -12.56 3.70 -15.65
N ASN A 52 -13.04 2.47 -15.74
CA ASN A 52 -13.91 2.04 -16.82
C ASN A 52 -15.38 2.12 -16.38
N LEU A 53 -16.10 3.14 -16.84
CA LEU A 53 -17.50 3.36 -16.46
C LEU A 53 -18.47 2.30 -17.02
N GLN A 54 -18.01 1.42 -17.91
CA GLN A 54 -18.79 0.32 -18.45
C GLN A 54 -18.65 -0.97 -17.62
N GLN A 55 -17.77 -0.98 -16.62
CA GLN A 55 -17.56 -2.09 -15.71
C GLN A 55 -18.05 -1.74 -14.30
N PRO A 56 -18.48 -2.74 -13.51
CA PRO A 56 -18.86 -2.50 -12.12
C PRO A 56 -17.67 -2.00 -11.30
N PHE A 57 -17.98 -1.27 -10.25
CA PHE A 57 -17.04 -0.88 -9.20
C PHE A 57 -17.26 -1.76 -7.98
N GLU A 58 -16.18 -2.05 -7.25
CA GLU A 58 -16.21 -2.67 -5.93
C GLU A 58 -15.73 -1.66 -4.90
N VAL A 59 -16.42 -1.58 -3.76
CA VAL A 59 -16.03 -0.69 -2.65
C VAL A 59 -15.68 -1.55 -1.45
N GLU A 60 -14.44 -1.45 -1.00
CA GLU A 60 -14.00 -2.02 0.27
C GLU A 60 -13.98 -0.91 1.32
N THR A 61 -14.78 -1.05 2.38
CA THR A 61 -14.83 -0.08 3.49
C THR A 61 -14.31 -0.71 4.77
N ASN A 62 -13.63 0.08 5.59
CA ASN A 62 -13.28 -0.30 6.96
C ASN A 62 -13.48 0.89 7.90
N ALA A 63 -14.03 0.63 9.09
CA ALA A 63 -14.27 1.66 10.09
C ALA A 63 -13.73 1.22 11.45
N SER A 64 -13.25 2.20 12.21
CA SER A 64 -12.94 2.10 13.63
C SER A 64 -13.80 3.10 14.39
N ASP A 65 -13.74 3.06 15.72
CA ASP A 65 -14.46 3.99 16.59
C ASP A 65 -14.13 5.47 16.34
N TYR A 66 -12.99 5.75 15.69
CA TYR A 66 -12.48 7.10 15.46
C TYR A 66 -12.53 7.56 14.00
N ALA A 67 -12.52 6.63 13.04
CA ALA A 67 -12.37 6.97 11.63
C ALA A 67 -12.90 5.87 10.71
N MET A 68 -13.37 6.28 9.53
CA MET A 68 -13.76 5.40 8.43
C MET A 68 -12.84 5.63 7.23
N GLY A 69 -12.50 4.56 6.53
CA GLY A 69 -11.78 4.57 5.26
C GLY A 69 -12.46 3.68 4.24
N ALA A 70 -12.26 3.98 2.96
CA ALA A 70 -12.77 3.19 1.85
C ALA A 70 -11.76 3.16 0.69
N VAL A 71 -11.79 2.08 -0.09
CA VAL A 71 -11.04 1.92 -1.34
C VAL A 71 -12.03 1.54 -2.43
N LEU A 72 -11.97 2.26 -3.56
CA LEU A 72 -12.71 1.96 -4.77
C LEU A 72 -11.83 1.14 -5.72
N LEU A 73 -12.33 -0.01 -6.16
CA LEU A 73 -11.58 -0.99 -6.97
C LEU A 73 -12.32 -1.26 -8.28
N GLN A 74 -11.56 -1.50 -9.34
CA GLN A 74 -12.03 -2.05 -10.62
C GLN A 74 -11.00 -3.04 -11.15
N GLY A 75 -11.49 -4.13 -11.74
CA GLY A 75 -10.69 -5.25 -12.26
C GLY A 75 -10.52 -5.21 -13.77
#